data_AF-R7PQW9-F1
#
_entry.id   AF-R7PQW9-F1
#
_cell.length_a   1.000
_cell.length_b   1.000
_cell.length_c   1.000
_cell.angle_alpha   90.00
_cell.angle_beta   90.00
_cell.angle_gamma   90.00
#
_symmetry.space_group_name_H-M   'P 1'
#
loop_
_entity.id
_entity.type
_entity.pdbx_description
1 polymer ?
#
loop_
_entity_poly.entity_id
_entity_poly.type
_entity_poly.pdbx_seq_one_letter_code
_entity_poly.pdbx_strand_id
1 'polypeptide(L)'
;MSLKELLEEAEEDEMKGVKWKHSMLKSKLVEYRHHMFQNYAAGTVRKEMNCIIFFYKFYDIEVWDLPKINDKSIQKLAPIYFKDLPDKEVIREAFQIASPLMKAIILFSCSSGCARTETLSLTIEDYIKALSEYLPNNRRDIFDVIDYLNDIDDVVPTFSILRKKTNKYYLTYCSSEAVKSINAYLLLQDKAITDESPLFQISRTYMVQS
;
A
#
# COMPACT_ATOMS: atom_id res chain seq x y z
N MET A 1 -31.48 15.47 4.28
CA MET A 1 -31.80 14.27 5.05
C MET A 1 -30.64 13.99 5.99
N SER A 2 -30.90 13.86 7.28
CA SER A 2 -29.90 13.43 8.27
C SER A 2 -29.81 11.90 8.35
N LEU A 3 -28.75 11.36 8.96
CA LEU A 3 -28.61 9.91 9.20
C LEU A 3 -29.73 9.35 10.09
N LYS A 4 -30.22 10.16 11.05
CA LYS A 4 -31.31 9.77 11.95
C LYS A 4 -32.62 9.62 11.19
N GLU A 5 -32.95 10.59 10.35
CA GLU A 5 -34.16 10.55 9.50
C GLU A 5 -34.16 9.30 8.60
N LEU A 6 -33.01 8.91 8.07
CA LEU A 6 -32.86 7.72 7.23
C LEU A 6 -33.09 6.40 7.98
N LEU A 7 -32.79 6.36 9.28
CA LEU A 7 -33.05 5.20 10.14
C LEU A 7 -34.53 5.15 10.53
N GLU A 8 -35.07 6.27 11.02
CA GLU A 8 -36.49 6.38 11.42
C GLU A 8 -37.44 5.98 10.28
N GLU A 9 -37.13 6.40 9.05
CA GLU A 9 -37.91 6.02 7.86
C GLU A 9 -37.85 4.51 7.58
N ALA A 10 -36.68 3.89 7.74
CA ALA A 10 -36.50 2.47 7.52
C ALA A 10 -37.19 1.62 8.61
N GLU A 11 -37.13 2.07 9.86
CA GLU A 11 -37.88 1.48 10.98
C GLU A 11 -39.39 1.58 10.77
N GLU A 12 -39.87 2.73 10.27
CA GLU A 12 -41.29 2.94 9.99
C GLU A 12 -41.82 1.97 8.91
N ASP A 13 -41.02 1.69 7.88
CA ASP A 13 -41.34 0.69 6.85
C ASP A 13 -41.46 -0.73 7.46
N GLU A 14 -40.57 -1.09 8.39
CA GLU A 14 -40.61 -2.38 9.08
C GLU A 14 -41.79 -2.50 10.04
N MET A 15 -42.05 -1.47 10.85
CA MET A 15 -43.18 -1.44 11.78
C MET A 15 -44.54 -1.55 11.04
N LYS A 16 -44.63 -0.97 9.83
CA LYS A 16 -45.81 -1.07 8.96
C LYS A 16 -45.90 -2.41 8.21
N GLY A 17 -44.91 -3.28 8.32
CA GLY A 17 -44.85 -4.55 7.58
C GLY A 17 -44.75 -4.35 6.07
N VAL A 18 -44.12 -3.26 5.61
CA VAL A 18 -43.95 -2.98 4.19
C VAL A 18 -43.04 -4.04 3.58
N LYS A 19 -43.53 -4.74 2.56
CA LYS A 19 -42.70 -5.72 1.84
C LYS A 19 -41.49 -5.03 1.22
N TRP A 20 -40.31 -5.65 1.28
CA TRP A 20 -39.06 -5.14 0.70
C TRP A 20 -39.19 -4.60 -0.74
N LYS A 21 -40.05 -5.21 -1.56
CA LYS A 21 -40.32 -4.73 -2.93
C LYS A 21 -40.76 -3.26 -2.99
N HIS A 22 -41.44 -2.80 -1.95
CA HIS A 22 -42.07 -1.49 -1.85
C HIS A 22 -41.40 -0.57 -0.82
N SER A 23 -40.31 -1.01 -0.17
CA SER A 23 -39.64 -0.19 0.83
C SER A 23 -38.96 1.03 0.21
N MET A 24 -39.04 2.16 0.91
CA MET A 24 -38.38 3.40 0.51
C MET A 24 -36.86 3.22 0.56
N LEU A 25 -36.38 2.47 1.56
CA LEU A 25 -34.97 2.10 1.70
C LEU A 25 -34.43 1.41 0.42
N LYS A 26 -35.14 0.41 -0.11
CA LYS A 26 -34.72 -0.27 -1.34
C LYS A 26 -34.63 0.70 -2.51
N SER A 27 -35.63 1.58 -2.68
CA SER A 27 -35.65 2.55 -3.78
C SER A 27 -34.42 3.46 -3.71
N LYS A 28 -34.14 4.03 -2.53
CA LYS A 28 -32.99 4.91 -2.30
C LYS A 28 -31.66 4.20 -2.51
N LEU A 29 -31.51 2.97 -2.02
CA LEU A 29 -30.29 2.18 -2.23
C LEU A 29 -30.05 1.88 -3.71
N VAL A 30 -31.09 1.60 -4.50
CA VAL A 30 -30.97 1.37 -5.94
C VAL A 30 -30.59 2.65 -6.68
N GLU A 31 -31.24 3.77 -6.35
CA GLU A 31 -30.98 5.08 -6.95
C GLU A 31 -29.56 5.57 -6.65
N TYR A 32 -29.17 5.53 -5.38
CA TYR A 32 -27.82 5.91 -4.94
C TYR A 32 -26.76 5.04 -5.61
N ARG A 33 -26.99 3.72 -5.68
CA ARG A 33 -26.09 2.80 -6.37
C ARG A 33 -25.95 3.16 -7.85
N HIS A 34 -27.05 3.52 -8.53
CA HIS A 34 -27.02 3.93 -9.93
C HIS A 34 -26.20 5.21 -10.12
N HIS A 35 -26.46 6.23 -9.29
CA HIS A 35 -25.68 7.47 -9.28
C HIS A 35 -24.18 7.22 -9.04
N MET A 36 -23.84 6.31 -8.14
CA MET A 36 -22.45 5.94 -7.85
C MET A 36 -21.76 5.27 -9.04
N PHE A 37 -22.45 4.40 -9.79
CA PHE A 37 -21.88 3.77 -10.98
C PHE A 37 -21.67 4.73 -12.16
N GLN A 38 -22.34 5.90 -12.16
CA GLN A 38 -22.11 6.93 -13.18
C GLN A 38 -20.82 7.73 -12.91
N ASN A 39 -20.39 7.84 -11.66
CA ASN A 39 -19.31 8.75 -11.26
C ASN A 39 -18.06 8.03 -10.71
N TYR A 40 -18.17 6.76 -10.31
CA TYR A 40 -17.10 6.05 -9.62
C TYR A 40 -16.83 4.65 -10.20
N ALA A 41 -15.59 4.19 -10.01
CA ALA A 41 -15.19 2.84 -10.39
C ALA A 41 -15.97 1.77 -9.63
N ALA A 42 -16.26 0.65 -10.30
CA ALA A 42 -17.11 -0.42 -9.77
C ALA A 42 -16.67 -0.96 -8.40
N GLY A 43 -15.35 -1.04 -8.17
CA GLY A 43 -14.78 -1.47 -6.89
C GLY A 43 -15.13 -0.53 -5.74
N THR A 44 -15.05 0.78 -5.97
CA THR A 44 -15.44 1.82 -5.01
C THR A 44 -16.91 1.73 -4.70
N VAL A 45 -17.77 1.65 -5.73
CA VAL A 45 -19.22 1.55 -5.52
C VAL A 45 -19.59 0.34 -4.68
N ARG A 46 -19.00 -0.83 -4.96
CA ARG A 46 -19.26 -2.05 -4.16
C ARG A 46 -18.82 -1.88 -2.70
N LYS A 47 -17.67 -1.25 -2.46
CA LYS A 47 -17.16 -0.99 -1.10
C LYS A 47 -18.08 -0.06 -0.33
N GLU A 48 -18.47 1.06 -0.93
CA GLU A 48 -19.36 2.05 -0.30
C GLU A 48 -20.76 1.46 -0.05
N MET A 49 -21.34 0.76 -1.03
CA MET A 49 -22.63 0.08 -0.85
C MET A 49 -22.59 -0.94 0.28
N ASN A 50 -21.51 -1.71 0.41
CA ASN A 50 -21.36 -2.64 1.52
C ASN A 50 -21.34 -1.91 2.86
N CYS A 51 -20.62 -0.78 2.96
CA CYS A 51 -20.58 0.02 4.18
C CYS A 51 -21.98 0.52 4.58
N ILE A 52 -22.76 1.02 3.63
CA ILE A 52 -24.14 1.47 3.86
C ILE A 52 -25.03 0.31 4.28
N ILE A 53 -24.95 -0.84 3.61
CA ILE A 53 -25.72 -2.03 4.00
C ILE A 53 -25.36 -2.47 5.42
N PHE A 54 -24.08 -2.46 5.79
CA PHE A 54 -23.63 -2.79 7.14
C PHE A 54 -24.11 -1.77 8.18
N PHE A 55 -24.20 -0.49 7.82
CA PHE A 55 -24.76 0.55 8.70
C PHE A 55 -26.21 0.23 9.08
N TYR A 56 -27.09 -0.05 8.12
CA TYR A 56 -28.49 -0.40 8.42
C TYR A 56 -28.59 -1.70 9.23
N LYS A 57 -27.81 -2.72 8.86
CA LYS A 57 -27.77 -4.00 9.60
C LYS A 57 -27.24 -3.85 11.03
N PHE A 58 -26.39 -2.87 11.30
CA PHE A 58 -25.90 -2.58 12.65
C PHE A 58 -27.01 -2.05 13.57
N TYR A 59 -28.01 -1.36 13.00
CA TYR A 59 -29.21 -0.91 13.70
C TYR A 59 -30.36 -1.92 13.56
N ASP A 60 -30.04 -3.19 13.31
CA ASP A 60 -30.99 -4.31 13.20
C ASP A 60 -32.08 -4.16 12.12
N ILE A 61 -31.88 -3.26 11.14
CA ILE A 61 -32.78 -3.09 9.98
C ILE A 61 -32.50 -4.19 8.94
N GLU A 62 -33.54 -4.89 8.52
CA GLU A 62 -33.51 -5.93 7.51
C GLU A 62 -33.24 -5.38 6.11
N VAL A 63 -32.03 -5.63 5.60
CA VAL A 63 -31.66 -5.31 4.22
C VAL A 63 -31.56 -6.60 3.40
N TRP A 64 -32.53 -6.78 2.50
CA TRP A 64 -32.57 -7.89 1.55
C TRP A 64 -31.79 -7.59 0.27
N ASP A 65 -31.61 -8.60 -0.58
CA ASP A 65 -30.84 -8.47 -1.81
C ASP A 65 -31.36 -7.36 -2.73
N LEU A 66 -30.42 -6.54 -3.21
CA LEU A 66 -30.66 -5.55 -4.25
C LEU A 66 -30.67 -6.22 -5.63
N PRO A 67 -31.38 -5.65 -6.63
CA PRO A 67 -31.35 -6.16 -7.99
C PRO A 67 -29.92 -6.36 -8.51
N LYS A 68 -29.66 -7.47 -9.21
CA LYS A 68 -28.35 -7.72 -9.82
C LYS A 68 -28.03 -6.62 -10.83
N ILE A 69 -26.77 -6.23 -10.89
CA ILE A 69 -26.29 -5.22 -11.83
C ILE A 69 -25.76 -5.93 -13.06
N ASN A 70 -26.02 -5.37 -14.24
CA ASN A 70 -25.41 -5.85 -15.45
C ASN A 70 -23.93 -5.43 -15.48
N ASP A 71 -23.02 -6.34 -15.17
CA ASP A 71 -21.57 -6.06 -15.18
C ASP A 71 -21.04 -5.60 -16.55
N LYS A 72 -21.79 -5.80 -17.65
CA LYS A 72 -21.44 -5.32 -18.98
C LYS A 72 -21.70 -3.82 -19.16
N SER A 73 -22.68 -3.25 -18.44
CA SER A 73 -23.03 -1.83 -18.55
C SER A 73 -22.21 -0.95 -17.60
N ILE A 74 -21.42 -1.55 -16.71
CA ILE A 74 -20.55 -0.81 -15.80
C ILE A 74 -19.27 -0.45 -16.55
N GLN A 75 -18.88 0.82 -16.52
CA GLN A 75 -17.61 1.26 -17.07
C GLN A 75 -16.46 0.58 -16.29
N LYS A 76 -15.80 -0.37 -16.95
CA LYS A 76 -14.61 -1.03 -16.40
C LYS A 76 -13.40 -0.16 -16.76
N LEU A 77 -12.54 0.06 -15.78
CA LEU A 77 -11.20 0.58 -16.07
C LEU A 77 -10.52 -0.38 -17.04
N ALA A 78 -9.82 0.17 -18.02
CA ALA A 78 -8.98 -0.62 -18.90
C ALA A 78 -7.97 -1.41 -18.02
N PRO A 79 -7.75 -2.71 -18.30
CA PRO A 79 -6.75 -3.45 -17.57
C PRO A 79 -5.39 -2.80 -17.79
N ILE A 80 -4.62 -2.63 -16.71
CA ILE A 80 -3.22 -2.21 -16.79
C ILE A 80 -2.48 -3.29 -17.58
N TYR A 81 -1.88 -2.91 -18.69
CA TYR A 81 -1.13 -3.80 -19.56
C TYR A 81 0.37 -3.59 -19.37
N PHE A 82 1.19 -4.52 -19.87
CA PHE A 82 2.66 -4.44 -19.71
C PHE A 82 3.27 -3.14 -20.25
N LYS A 83 2.67 -2.57 -21.30
CA LYS A 83 3.08 -1.28 -21.88
C LYS A 83 2.85 -0.08 -20.96
N ASP A 84 1.97 -0.22 -19.97
CA ASP A 84 1.63 0.83 -19.01
C ASP A 84 2.55 0.77 -17.77
N LEU A 85 3.37 -0.28 -17.66
CA LEU A 85 4.38 -0.44 -16.61
C LEU A 85 5.71 0.18 -17.06
N PRO A 86 6.51 0.72 -16.13
CA PRO A 86 7.84 1.22 -16.46
C PRO A 86 8.72 0.06 -16.92
N ASP A 87 9.35 0.22 -18.08
CA ASP A 87 10.37 -0.69 -18.57
C ASP A 87 11.75 -0.36 -17.99
N LYS A 88 12.76 -1.13 -18.43
CA LYS A 88 14.13 -0.98 -17.93
C LYS A 88 14.70 0.39 -18.26
N GLU A 89 14.34 0.94 -19.41
CA GLU A 89 14.79 2.22 -19.93
C GLU A 89 14.25 3.35 -19.07
N VAL A 90 12.94 3.35 -18.79
CA VAL A 90 12.29 4.31 -17.90
C VAL A 90 12.89 4.27 -16.50
N ILE A 91 13.13 3.08 -15.94
CA ILE A 91 13.76 2.93 -14.62
C ILE A 91 15.18 3.49 -14.64
N ARG A 92 15.95 3.22 -15.69
CA ARG A 92 17.32 3.72 -15.84
C ARG A 92 17.35 5.24 -15.92
N GLU A 93 16.47 5.86 -16.69
CA GLU A 93 16.37 7.32 -16.79
C GLU A 93 15.97 7.96 -15.47
N ALA A 94 14.95 7.40 -14.79
CA ALA A 94 14.52 7.83 -13.47
C ALA A 94 15.66 7.75 -12.45
N PHE A 95 16.46 6.67 -12.51
CA PHE A 95 17.63 6.50 -11.67
C PHE A 95 18.68 7.57 -11.94
N GLN A 96 18.96 7.95 -13.19
CA GLN A 96 19.98 8.96 -13.51
C GLN A 96 19.68 10.34 -12.90
N ILE A 97 18.41 10.76 -12.93
CA ILE A 97 17.99 12.08 -12.44
C ILE A 97 17.66 12.10 -10.93
N ALA A 98 17.54 10.93 -10.31
CA ALA A 98 17.15 10.80 -8.91
C ALA A 98 18.24 11.28 -7.93
N SER A 99 17.80 11.79 -6.78
CA SER A 99 18.69 12.08 -5.65
C SER A 99 19.29 10.78 -5.07
N PRO A 100 20.43 10.83 -4.34
CA PRO A 100 21.05 9.63 -3.75
C PRO A 100 20.08 8.76 -2.94
N LEU A 101 19.25 9.39 -2.10
CA LEU A 101 18.19 8.70 -1.35
C LEU A 101 17.20 7.98 -2.28
N MET A 102 16.74 8.64 -3.33
CA MET A 102 15.76 8.06 -4.25
C MET A 102 16.37 6.96 -5.12
N LYS A 103 17.64 7.09 -5.52
CA LYS A 103 18.42 6.05 -6.19
C LYS A 103 18.46 4.76 -5.36
N ALA A 104 18.76 4.88 -4.07
CA ALA A 104 18.77 3.76 -3.13
C ALA A 104 17.38 3.11 -3.01
N ILE A 105 16.31 3.90 -2.91
CA ILE A 105 14.94 3.39 -2.83
C ILE A 105 14.52 2.68 -4.13
N ILE A 106 14.77 3.27 -5.31
CA ILE A 106 14.43 2.69 -6.61
C ILE A 106 15.06 1.31 -6.74
N LEU A 107 16.38 1.19 -6.54
CA LEU A 107 17.08 -0.08 -6.68
C LEU A 107 16.64 -1.10 -5.63
N PHE A 108 16.46 -0.66 -4.38
CA PHE A 108 15.96 -1.53 -3.32
C PHE A 108 14.57 -2.08 -3.66
N SER A 109 13.61 -1.23 -4.04
CA SER A 109 12.25 -1.65 -4.38
C SER A 109 12.20 -2.54 -5.63
N CYS A 110 12.98 -2.22 -6.66
CA CYS A 110 13.03 -3.02 -7.89
C CYS A 110 13.62 -4.42 -7.67
N SER A 111 14.66 -4.54 -6.83
CA SER A 111 15.33 -5.82 -6.59
C SER A 111 14.68 -6.68 -5.51
N SER A 112 14.13 -6.07 -4.46
CA SER A 112 13.51 -6.78 -3.33
C SER A 112 12.02 -7.06 -3.49
N GLY A 113 11.33 -6.35 -4.40
CA GLY A 113 9.88 -6.46 -4.56
C GLY A 113 9.09 -6.04 -3.31
N CYS A 114 9.71 -5.36 -2.34
CA CYS A 114 9.04 -4.89 -1.14
C CYS A 114 7.93 -3.89 -1.47
N ALA A 115 6.82 -3.96 -0.75
CA ALA A 115 5.82 -2.90 -0.83
C ALA A 115 6.39 -1.59 -0.24
N ARG A 116 5.82 -0.46 -0.66
CA ARG A 116 6.18 0.87 -0.13
C ARG A 116 6.18 0.91 1.40
N THR A 117 5.13 0.41 2.04
CA THR A 117 5.00 0.46 3.51
C THR A 117 6.08 -0.34 4.23
N GLU A 118 6.56 -1.42 3.61
CA GLU A 118 7.63 -2.26 4.14
C GLU A 118 8.98 -1.56 3.95
N THR A 119 9.25 -1.07 2.75
CA THR A 119 10.46 -0.28 2.43
C THR A 119 10.63 0.90 3.39
N LEU A 120 9.57 1.66 3.65
CA LEU A 120 9.60 2.83 4.53
C LEU A 120 9.58 2.49 6.04
N SER A 121 9.48 1.21 6.42
CA SER A 121 9.56 0.79 7.81
C SER A 121 10.87 0.13 8.20
N LEU A 122 11.76 -0.13 7.23
CA LEU A 122 13.08 -0.69 7.52
C LEU A 122 13.92 0.30 8.33
N THR A 123 14.60 -0.22 9.34
CA THR A 123 15.57 0.54 10.14
C THR A 123 17.00 0.24 9.71
N ILE A 124 17.94 1.00 10.28
CA ILE A 124 19.38 0.72 10.14
C ILE A 124 19.73 -0.63 10.74
N GLU A 125 19.13 -0.98 11.89
CA GLU A 125 19.29 -2.29 12.51
C GLU A 125 18.84 -3.43 11.58
N ASP A 126 17.70 -3.28 10.90
CA ASP A 126 17.21 -4.27 9.94
C ASP A 126 18.21 -4.47 8.79
N TYR A 127 18.84 -3.39 8.33
CA TYR A 127 19.84 -3.46 7.26
C TYR A 127 21.12 -4.17 7.72
N ILE A 128 21.64 -3.83 8.91
CA ILE A 128 22.82 -4.49 9.48
C ILE A 128 22.55 -5.98 9.69
N LYS A 129 21.36 -6.34 10.21
CA LYS A 129 20.95 -7.74 10.35
C LYS A 129 20.89 -8.45 9.01
N ALA A 130 20.37 -7.81 7.97
CA ALA A 130 20.31 -8.37 6.63
C ALA A 130 21.70 -8.64 6.02
N LEU A 131 22.73 -7.91 6.48
CA LEU A 131 24.12 -8.05 6.06
C LEU A 131 24.94 -9.02 6.93
N SER A 132 24.35 -9.60 7.97
CA SER A 132 25.07 -10.39 8.98
C SER A 132 25.91 -11.53 8.42
N GLU A 133 25.50 -12.17 7.32
CA GLU A 133 26.28 -13.24 6.66
C GLU A 133 27.67 -12.78 6.20
N TYR A 134 27.82 -11.51 5.85
CA TYR A 134 29.08 -10.94 5.39
C TYR A 134 29.93 -10.37 6.53
N LEU A 135 29.35 -10.17 7.71
CA LEU A 135 29.98 -9.44 8.80
C LEU A 135 30.60 -10.42 9.83
N PRO A 136 31.90 -10.31 10.14
CA PRO A 136 32.58 -11.28 10.99
C PRO A 136 32.25 -11.14 12.50
N ASN A 137 31.40 -10.19 12.92
CA ASN A 137 30.94 -10.02 14.30
C ASN A 137 29.60 -9.22 14.38
N ASN A 138 28.79 -9.51 15.40
CA ASN A 138 27.36 -9.12 15.48
C ASN A 138 27.06 -7.64 15.79
N ARG A 139 28.05 -6.78 16.07
CA ARG A 139 27.80 -5.34 16.29
C ARG A 139 28.89 -4.49 15.68
N ARG A 140 28.50 -3.72 14.67
CA ARG A 140 29.27 -2.66 14.05
C ARG A 140 28.37 -1.47 13.88
N ASP A 141 28.92 -0.28 14.09
CA ASP A 141 28.29 0.94 13.64
C ASP A 141 28.06 0.85 12.12
N ILE A 142 27.02 1.50 11.61
CA ILE A 142 26.67 1.42 10.19
C ILE A 142 27.83 1.88 9.28
N PHE A 143 28.65 2.84 9.72
CA PHE A 143 29.79 3.30 8.93
C PHE A 143 30.92 2.26 8.91
N ASP A 144 31.17 1.55 10.02
CA ASP A 144 32.11 0.42 10.04
C ASP A 144 31.63 -0.74 9.15
N VAL A 145 30.32 -0.95 9.08
CA VAL A 145 29.71 -1.93 8.15
C VAL A 145 29.96 -1.52 6.71
N ILE A 146 29.72 -0.24 6.36
CA ILE A 146 29.94 0.27 5.01
C ILE A 146 31.40 0.13 4.60
N ASP A 147 32.34 0.55 5.45
CA ASP A 147 33.77 0.48 5.17
C ASP A 147 34.25 -0.95 4.92
N TYR A 148 33.77 -1.90 5.73
CA TYR A 148 34.11 -3.30 5.55
C TYR A 148 33.56 -3.91 4.25
N LEU A 149 32.34 -3.52 3.86
CA LEU A 149 31.70 -4.03 2.66
C LEU A 149 32.22 -3.37 1.38
N ASN A 150 32.97 -2.27 1.48
CA ASN A 150 33.44 -1.50 0.32
C ASN A 150 34.34 -2.33 -0.62
N ASP A 151 35.05 -3.32 -0.06
CA ASP A 151 35.93 -4.22 -0.82
C ASP A 151 35.22 -5.51 -1.29
N ILE A 152 33.89 -5.62 -1.13
CA ILE A 152 33.10 -6.81 -1.48
C ILE A 152 32.06 -6.44 -2.55
N ASP A 153 32.23 -6.97 -3.77
CA ASP A 153 31.37 -6.60 -4.90
C ASP A 153 30.00 -7.32 -4.93
N ASP A 154 29.91 -8.52 -4.37
CA ASP A 154 28.76 -9.43 -4.51
C ASP A 154 27.94 -9.58 -3.22
N VAL A 155 27.70 -8.46 -2.54
CA VAL A 155 26.88 -8.41 -1.32
C VAL A 155 25.39 -8.46 -1.68
N VAL A 156 24.69 -9.51 -1.22
CA VAL A 156 23.25 -9.72 -1.41
C VAL A 156 22.61 -9.91 -0.03
N PRO A 157 22.07 -8.84 0.60
CA PRO A 157 21.54 -8.92 1.95
C PRO A 157 20.24 -9.73 1.99
N THR A 158 20.01 -10.42 3.11
CA THR A 158 18.78 -11.20 3.36
C THR A 158 17.88 -10.49 4.37
N PHE A 159 16.80 -9.88 3.90
CA PHE A 159 15.84 -9.17 4.75
C PHE A 159 14.74 -10.10 5.25
N SER A 160 14.49 -10.08 6.56
CA SER A 160 13.33 -10.72 7.19
C SER A 160 12.23 -9.68 7.45
N ILE A 161 11.16 -9.70 6.66
CA ILE A 161 10.14 -8.63 6.66
C ILE A 161 8.79 -9.16 7.10
N LEU A 162 8.06 -8.38 7.91
CA LEU A 162 6.66 -8.62 8.24
C LEU A 162 5.74 -7.84 7.29
N ARG A 163 5.01 -8.57 6.45
CA ARG A 163 4.00 -7.99 5.56
C ARG A 163 2.78 -7.50 6.34
N LYS A 164 2.64 -6.18 6.52
CA LYS A 164 1.58 -5.57 7.34
C LYS A 164 0.15 -5.92 6.90
N LYS A 165 -0.10 -6.04 5.59
CA LYS A 165 -1.44 -6.33 5.05
C LYS A 165 -1.96 -7.71 5.45
N THR A 166 -1.07 -8.71 5.53
CA THR A 166 -1.44 -10.12 5.74
C THR A 166 -0.92 -10.68 7.05
N ASN A 167 -0.13 -9.91 7.81
CA ASN A 167 0.56 -10.32 9.02
C ASN A 167 1.40 -11.60 8.82
N LYS A 168 2.16 -11.66 7.72
CA LYS A 168 3.02 -12.82 7.37
C LYS A 168 4.46 -12.40 7.22
N TYR A 169 5.37 -13.18 7.80
CA TYR A 169 6.80 -13.04 7.57
C TYR A 169 7.18 -13.59 6.19
N TYR A 170 8.13 -12.93 5.54
CA TYR A 170 8.75 -13.41 4.33
C TYR A 170 10.21 -12.96 4.27
N LEU A 171 11.02 -13.71 3.53
CA LEU A 171 12.40 -13.35 3.21
C LEU A 171 12.45 -12.68 1.85
N THR A 172 13.30 -11.67 1.72
CA THR A 172 13.62 -11.05 0.44
C THR A 172 15.08 -10.63 0.39
N TYR A 173 15.55 -10.30 -0.80
CA TYR A 173 16.95 -9.97 -1.09
C TYR A 173 17.00 -8.67 -1.88
N CYS A 174 18.11 -7.93 -1.81
CA CYS A 174 18.35 -6.84 -2.75
C CYS A 174 19.68 -7.05 -3.47
N SER A 175 19.77 -6.51 -4.69
CA SER A 175 20.98 -6.62 -5.52
C SER A 175 22.16 -5.87 -4.91
N SER A 176 23.40 -6.27 -5.24
CA SER A 176 24.60 -5.54 -4.83
C SER A 176 24.63 -4.08 -5.28
N GLU A 177 23.99 -3.73 -6.40
CA GLU A 177 23.81 -2.34 -6.84
C GLU A 177 22.97 -1.51 -5.85
N ALA A 178 21.93 -2.15 -5.27
CA ALA A 178 21.09 -1.54 -4.27
C ALA A 178 21.88 -1.31 -2.97
N VAL A 179 22.70 -2.28 -2.55
CA VAL A 179 23.62 -2.14 -1.40
C VAL A 179 24.56 -0.96 -1.59
N LYS A 180 25.25 -0.89 -2.74
CA LYS A 180 26.17 0.21 -3.07
C LYS A 180 25.46 1.56 -3.02
N SER A 181 24.23 1.63 -3.55
CA SER A 181 23.44 2.87 -3.53
C SER A 181 22.93 3.24 -2.14
N ILE A 182 22.53 2.27 -1.32
CA ILE A 182 22.16 2.50 0.09
C ILE A 182 23.37 3.03 0.87
N ASN A 183 24.53 2.38 0.74
CA ASN A 183 25.76 2.79 1.43
C ASN A 183 26.18 4.21 1.02
N ALA A 184 26.19 4.50 -0.29
CA ALA A 184 26.51 5.83 -0.80
C ALA A 184 25.55 6.91 -0.27
N TYR A 185 24.26 6.61 -0.15
CA TYR A 185 23.30 7.53 0.44
C TYR A 185 23.52 7.73 1.95
N LEU A 186 23.82 6.67 2.70
CA LEU A 186 24.07 6.75 4.15
C LEU A 186 25.31 7.59 4.46
N LEU A 187 26.37 7.48 3.66
CA LEU A 187 27.59 8.30 3.77
C LEU A 187 27.37 9.79 3.54
N LEU A 188 26.28 10.17 2.85
CA LEU A 188 25.93 11.57 2.57
C LEU A 188 25.03 12.19 3.64
N GLN A 189 24.70 11.47 4.71
CA GLN A 189 23.84 12.02 5.76
C GLN A 189 24.64 12.86 6.77
N ASP A 190 24.17 14.09 6.99
CA ASP A 190 24.73 15.00 8.00
C ASP A 190 24.15 14.77 9.41
N LYS A 191 23.09 13.96 9.54
CA LYS A 191 22.39 13.74 10.81
C LYS A 191 22.96 12.52 11.52
N ALA A 192 22.97 12.57 12.85
CA ALA A 192 23.27 11.40 13.66
C ALA A 192 22.28 10.27 13.35
N ILE A 193 22.81 9.10 13.01
CA ILE A 193 22.05 7.90 12.69
C ILE A 193 22.14 6.97 13.90
N THR A 194 21.01 6.39 14.29
CA THR A 194 20.94 5.32 15.31
C THR A 194 20.37 4.05 14.69
N ASP A 195 20.51 2.92 15.37
CA ASP A 195 20.00 1.62 14.94
C ASP A 195 18.48 1.65 14.64
N GLU A 196 17.70 2.41 15.41
CA GLU A 196 16.25 2.55 15.26
C GLU A 196 15.86 3.58 14.19
N SER A 197 16.82 4.32 13.65
CA SER A 197 16.55 5.31 12.62
C SER A 197 16.02 4.61 11.36
N PRO A 198 15.06 5.22 10.63
CA PRO A 198 14.62 4.68 9.35
C PRO A 198 15.79 4.60 8.38
N LEU A 199 15.95 3.45 7.71
CA LEU A 199 16.96 3.26 6.67
C LEU A 199 16.82 4.34 5.60
N PHE A 200 15.61 4.55 5.11
CA PHE A 200 15.28 5.60 4.15
C PHE A 200 14.60 6.79 4.84
N GLN A 201 15.35 7.87 5.07
CA GLN A 201 14.85 9.08 5.72
C GLN A 201 14.04 9.94 4.74
N ILE A 202 12.83 9.49 4.41
CA ILE A 202 11.88 10.24 3.60
C ILE A 202 10.59 10.47 4.40
N SER A 203 10.08 11.70 4.37
CA SER A 203 8.75 11.96 4.91
C SER A 203 7.72 11.16 4.11
N ARG A 204 6.80 10.49 4.80
CA ARG A 204 5.75 9.68 4.16
C ARG A 204 4.99 10.48 3.12
N THR A 205 4.85 11.79 3.30
CA THR A 205 4.16 12.72 2.40
C THR A 205 4.80 12.80 1.01
N TYR A 206 6.13 12.70 0.89
CA TYR A 206 6.82 12.83 -0.42
C TYR A 206 6.58 11.64 -1.36
N MET A 207 6.11 10.51 -0.86
CA MET A 207 5.70 9.36 -1.67
C MET A 207 4.17 9.25 -1.81
N VAL A 208 3.40 10.19 -1.28
CA VAL A 208 1.97 10.34 -1.55
C VAL A 208 1.80 11.47 -2.56
N GLN A 209 1.92 11.16 -3.85
CA GLN A 209 1.12 11.92 -4.82
C GLN A 209 -0.10 11.07 -5.15
N SER A 210 -1.25 11.72 -4.95
CA SER A 210 -2.63 11.26 -5.08
C SER A 210 -2.93 10.59 -6.40
#